data_AF-A0A062WMJ9-F1
#
_entry.id   AF-A0A062WMJ9-F1
#
_cell.length_a   1.000
_cell.length_b   1.000
_cell.length_c   1.000
_cell.angle_alpha   90.00
_cell.angle_beta   90.00
_cell.angle_gamma   90.00
#
_symmetry.space_group_name_H-M   'P 1'
#
loop_
_entity.id
_entity.type
_entity.pdbx_description
1 polymer ?
#
loop_
_entity_poly.entity_id
_entity_poly.type
_entity_poly.pdbx_seq_one_letter_code
_entity_poly.pdbx_strand_id
1 'polypeptide(L)'
;MPTVPHAGRTDPSQDATRGPRARHDRASVPAFWTVVDGRVVAGPWADRYDAVRAGDDHPGSAVGYGVVAADGTLTSRSAPDDLAFNRLWSEQVARLTDDHGGRVRATRDATALLTVRVARALVLAGVPVADTTGREATGGVLLVPVRTGAYRGVALGWATHPRMATIPTANRPVPAGVGDVLTYAVAATLDALGFTVRYGRQTRAHLVTAGPGDAR
;
A
#
# COMPACT_ATOMS: atom_id res chain seq x y z
N MET A 1 -48.81 -1.62 -69.88
CA MET A 1 -47.69 -0.73 -69.54
C MET A 1 -47.53 -0.71 -68.03
N PRO A 2 -46.35 -1.03 -67.48
CA PRO A 2 -46.18 -1.27 -66.05
C PRO A 2 -45.83 0.01 -65.28
N THR A 3 -46.47 0.19 -64.13
CA THR A 3 -46.19 1.24 -63.14
C THR A 3 -45.17 0.69 -62.14
N VAL A 4 -44.01 1.34 -62.06
CA VAL A 4 -42.88 0.94 -61.21
C VAL A 4 -43.16 1.30 -59.74
N PRO A 5 -42.96 0.39 -58.76
CA PRO A 5 -43.04 0.74 -57.35
C PRO A 5 -41.76 1.45 -56.89
N HIS A 6 -41.94 2.61 -56.25
CA HIS A 6 -40.88 3.44 -55.68
C HIS A 6 -40.31 2.74 -54.44
N ALA A 7 -39.09 2.22 -54.54
CA ALA A 7 -38.35 1.66 -53.42
C ALA A 7 -38.08 2.76 -52.39
N GLY A 8 -38.69 2.63 -51.21
CA GLY A 8 -38.39 3.44 -50.04
C GLY A 8 -36.91 3.30 -49.68
N ARG A 9 -36.18 4.39 -49.88
CA ARG A 9 -34.78 4.59 -49.50
C ARG A 9 -34.65 4.35 -48.00
N THR A 10 -34.01 3.25 -47.61
CA THR A 10 -33.53 3.05 -46.24
C THR A 10 -32.49 4.11 -45.94
N ASP A 11 -32.78 4.90 -44.91
CA ASP A 11 -31.94 5.97 -44.40
C ASP A 11 -30.65 5.37 -43.78
N PRO A 12 -29.44 5.65 -44.31
CA PRO A 12 -28.20 5.15 -43.74
C PRO A 12 -27.76 5.89 -42.45
N SER A 13 -28.59 6.77 -41.89
CA SER A 13 -28.17 7.70 -40.83
C SER A 13 -28.42 7.21 -39.39
N GLN A 14 -28.85 5.96 -39.17
CA GLN A 14 -29.14 5.45 -37.81
C GLN A 14 -28.05 4.54 -37.20
N ASP A 15 -26.92 4.31 -37.86
CA ASP A 15 -25.88 3.40 -37.34
C ASP A 15 -24.69 4.13 -36.67
N ALA A 16 -24.80 5.45 -36.43
CA ALA A 16 -23.69 6.29 -35.95
C ALA A 16 -23.57 6.43 -34.42
N THR A 17 -24.39 5.75 -33.61
CA THR A 17 -24.36 5.87 -32.13
C THR A 17 -23.73 4.68 -31.39
N ARG A 18 -23.12 3.73 -32.11
CA ARG A 18 -22.26 2.73 -31.47
C ARG A 18 -20.83 3.25 -31.41
N GLY A 19 -20.46 3.78 -30.25
CA GLY A 19 -19.05 4.02 -29.91
C GLY A 19 -18.19 2.78 -30.17
N PRO A 20 -16.90 2.95 -30.45
CA PRO A 20 -16.01 1.87 -30.84
C PRO A 20 -16.01 0.77 -29.77
N ARG A 21 -16.54 -0.40 -30.12
CA ARG A 21 -16.36 -1.61 -29.31
C ARG A 21 -14.90 -2.00 -29.43
N ALA A 22 -14.16 -1.93 -28.32
CA ALA A 22 -12.80 -2.44 -28.24
C ALA A 22 -12.77 -3.89 -28.73
N ARG A 23 -11.96 -4.17 -29.75
CA ARG A 23 -11.81 -5.52 -30.32
C ARG A 23 -10.98 -6.35 -29.35
N HIS A 24 -11.62 -7.16 -28.50
CA HIS A 24 -11.00 -7.91 -27.40
C HIS A 24 -10.11 -9.11 -27.81
N ASP A 25 -9.65 -9.20 -29.05
CA ASP A 25 -9.07 -10.43 -29.59
C ASP A 25 -7.61 -10.74 -29.20
N ARG A 26 -6.93 -9.95 -28.35
CA ARG A 26 -5.48 -10.11 -28.12
C ARG A 26 -4.94 -9.78 -26.73
N ALA A 27 -5.49 -10.34 -25.66
CA ALA A 27 -4.73 -10.40 -24.40
C ALA A 27 -4.99 -11.70 -23.64
N SER A 28 -4.24 -12.76 -23.95
CA SER A 28 -4.10 -13.89 -23.02
C SER A 28 -3.19 -13.55 -21.83
N VAL A 29 -2.48 -12.41 -21.91
CA VAL A 29 -1.57 -11.91 -20.87
C VAL A 29 -2.29 -10.85 -20.03
N PRO A 30 -2.18 -10.89 -18.69
CA PRO A 30 -2.75 -9.85 -17.84
C PRO A 30 -2.23 -8.45 -18.18
N ALA A 31 -3.12 -7.47 -18.18
CA ALA A 31 -2.81 -6.06 -18.42
C ALA A 31 -3.70 -5.15 -17.56
N PHE A 32 -3.43 -3.84 -17.59
CA PHE A 32 -4.30 -2.84 -16.96
C PHE A 32 -5.48 -2.50 -17.88
N TRP A 33 -6.66 -2.35 -17.29
CA TRP A 33 -7.90 -2.05 -17.97
C TRP A 33 -8.70 -1.02 -17.20
N THR A 34 -9.46 -0.20 -17.92
CA THR A 34 -10.49 0.68 -17.34
C THR A 34 -11.81 -0.09 -17.35
N VAL A 35 -12.46 -0.18 -16.19
CA VAL A 35 -13.63 -1.03 -15.96
C VAL A 35 -14.79 -0.19 -15.41
N VAL A 36 -16.00 -0.40 -15.91
CA VAL A 36 -17.25 0.16 -15.36
C VAL A 36 -18.21 -0.99 -15.12
N ASP A 37 -18.78 -1.08 -13.91
CA ASP A 37 -19.72 -2.16 -13.53
C ASP A 37 -19.22 -3.57 -13.87
N GLY A 38 -17.93 -3.82 -13.66
CA GLY A 38 -17.28 -5.12 -13.90
C GLY A 38 -16.97 -5.43 -15.38
N ARG A 39 -17.23 -4.50 -16.31
CA ARG A 39 -16.93 -4.65 -17.73
C ARG A 39 -15.81 -3.72 -18.19
N VAL A 40 -14.94 -4.24 -19.05
CA VAL A 40 -13.87 -3.44 -19.66
C VAL A 40 -14.46 -2.45 -20.65
N VAL A 41 -14.12 -1.18 -20.46
CA VAL A 41 -14.50 -0.08 -21.37
C VAL A 41 -13.32 0.44 -22.18
N ALA A 42 -12.07 0.29 -21.69
CA ALA A 42 -10.86 0.68 -22.41
C ALA A 42 -9.61 -0.10 -21.97
N GLY A 43 -8.58 -0.12 -22.82
CA GLY A 43 -7.31 -0.84 -22.63
C GLY A 43 -6.99 -1.82 -23.77
N PRO A 44 -5.94 -2.65 -23.63
CA PRO A 44 -5.04 -2.75 -22.47
C PRO A 44 -4.12 -1.53 -22.37
N TRP A 45 -3.85 -1.10 -21.13
CA TRP A 45 -2.93 -0.01 -20.81
C TRP A 45 -1.58 -0.55 -20.36
N ALA A 46 -0.51 0.19 -20.64
CA ALA A 46 0.85 -0.18 -20.25
C ALA A 46 1.04 -0.12 -18.73
N ASP A 47 0.41 0.85 -18.07
CA ASP A 47 0.48 1.03 -16.64
C ASP A 47 -0.86 1.46 -16.02
N ARG A 48 -0.87 1.50 -14.68
CA ARG A 48 -2.04 1.89 -13.89
C ARG A 48 -2.42 3.36 -14.11
N TYR A 49 -1.45 4.24 -14.33
CA TYR A 49 -1.69 5.67 -14.45
C TYR A 49 -2.48 5.98 -15.72
N ASP A 50 -2.09 5.39 -16.85
CA ASP A 50 -2.82 5.51 -18.11
C ASP A 50 -4.25 4.99 -17.99
N ALA A 51 -4.45 3.87 -17.29
CA ALA A 51 -5.77 3.30 -17.04
C ALA A 51 -6.67 4.20 -16.16
N VAL A 52 -6.09 4.89 -15.18
CA VAL A 52 -6.80 5.88 -14.36
C VAL A 52 -7.21 7.07 -15.22
N ARG A 53 -6.28 7.62 -16.00
CA ARG A 53 -6.58 8.78 -16.87
C ARG A 53 -7.67 8.49 -17.88
N ALA A 54 -7.68 7.29 -18.47
CA ALA A 54 -8.75 6.88 -19.37
C ALA A 54 -10.12 6.75 -18.66
N GLY A 55 -10.11 6.58 -17.33
CA GLY A 55 -11.32 6.55 -16.51
C GLY A 55 -11.96 7.92 -16.29
N ASP A 56 -11.26 9.02 -16.53
CA ASP A 56 -11.79 10.38 -16.37
C ASP A 56 -13.02 10.63 -17.28
N ASP A 57 -13.07 9.96 -18.43
CA ASP A 57 -14.20 9.99 -19.37
C ASP A 57 -15.37 9.06 -18.97
N HIS A 58 -15.19 8.25 -17.92
CA HIS A 58 -16.12 7.20 -17.49
C HIS A 58 -16.43 7.32 -15.98
N PRO A 59 -17.48 8.06 -15.59
CA PRO A 59 -17.90 8.15 -14.20
C PRO A 59 -18.15 6.76 -13.57
N GLY A 60 -17.63 6.53 -12.37
CA GLY A 60 -17.72 5.24 -11.69
C GLY A 60 -16.75 4.19 -12.24
N SER A 61 -15.81 4.56 -13.11
CA SER A 61 -14.77 3.66 -13.55
C SER A 61 -13.79 3.30 -12.43
N ALA A 62 -13.21 2.12 -12.55
CA ALA A 62 -12.13 1.63 -11.73
C ALA A 62 -11.04 1.03 -12.62
N VAL A 63 -9.81 1.01 -12.11
CA VAL A 63 -8.73 0.28 -12.76
C VAL A 63 -8.74 -1.17 -12.29
N GLY A 64 -8.73 -2.09 -13.24
CA GLY A 64 -8.55 -3.51 -12.99
C GLY A 64 -7.29 -4.04 -13.68
N TYR A 65 -6.62 -5.00 -13.05
CA TYR A 65 -5.54 -5.75 -13.68
C TYR A 65 -5.97 -7.20 -13.89
N GLY A 66 -5.81 -7.71 -15.10
CA GLY A 66 -6.28 -9.06 -15.41
C GLY A 66 -6.39 -9.39 -16.88
N VAL A 67 -7.08 -10.50 -17.14
CA VAL A 67 -7.32 -11.04 -18.49
C VAL A 67 -8.77 -10.78 -18.84
N VAL A 68 -9.01 -10.25 -20.03
CA VAL A 68 -10.37 -9.97 -20.52
C VAL A 68 -10.92 -11.20 -21.19
N ALA A 69 -12.11 -11.62 -20.75
CA ALA A 69 -12.85 -12.71 -21.37
C ALA A 69 -13.56 -12.22 -22.64
N ALA A 70 -13.99 -13.16 -23.48
CA ALA A 70 -14.67 -12.84 -24.75
C ALA A 70 -15.98 -12.04 -24.56
N ASP A 71 -16.60 -12.11 -23.39
CA ASP A 71 -17.81 -11.37 -23.01
C ASP A 71 -17.52 -9.94 -22.50
N GLY A 72 -16.25 -9.50 -22.52
CA GLY A 72 -15.81 -8.19 -22.06
C GLY A 72 -15.66 -8.07 -20.53
N THR A 73 -15.83 -9.17 -19.78
CA THR A 73 -15.59 -9.18 -18.34
C THR A 73 -14.10 -9.32 -18.02
N LEU A 74 -13.69 -8.76 -16.88
CA LEU A 74 -12.31 -8.83 -16.42
C LEU A 74 -12.12 -9.94 -15.40
N THR A 75 -11.35 -10.97 -15.75
CA THR A 75 -10.85 -11.94 -14.76
C THR A 75 -9.67 -11.32 -14.02
N SER A 76 -9.92 -10.87 -12.80
CA SER A 76 -8.93 -10.15 -11.97
C SER A 76 -7.70 -11.01 -11.64
N ARG A 77 -6.53 -10.37 -11.65
CA ARG A 77 -5.25 -10.90 -11.20
C ARG A 77 -4.60 -9.87 -10.26
N SER A 78 -3.67 -10.32 -9.41
CA SER A 78 -2.86 -9.39 -8.61
C SER A 78 -2.02 -8.52 -9.54
N ALA A 79 -2.12 -7.20 -9.38
CA ALA A 79 -1.33 -6.27 -10.17
C ALA A 79 0.17 -6.38 -9.83
N PRO A 80 1.07 -6.02 -10.76
CA PRO A 80 2.51 -5.99 -10.49
C PRO A 80 2.88 -5.16 -9.26
N ASP A 81 2.23 -4.00 -9.08
CA ASP A 81 2.45 -3.12 -7.92
C ASP A 81 2.00 -3.79 -6.61
N ASP A 82 0.88 -4.50 -6.61
CA ASP A 82 0.41 -5.25 -5.44
C ASP A 82 1.39 -6.37 -5.09
N LEU A 83 1.91 -7.07 -6.09
CA LEU A 83 2.91 -8.11 -5.90
C LEU A 83 4.22 -7.54 -5.36
N ALA A 84 4.67 -6.38 -5.88
CA ALA A 84 5.84 -5.68 -5.38
C ALA A 84 5.66 -5.24 -3.93
N PHE A 85 4.51 -4.66 -3.59
CA PHE A 85 4.18 -4.29 -2.22
C PHE A 85 4.10 -5.50 -1.29
N ASN A 86 3.53 -6.63 -1.73
CA ASN A 86 3.48 -7.85 -0.93
C ASN A 86 4.88 -8.42 -0.62
N ARG A 87 5.83 -8.30 -1.57
CA ARG A 87 7.25 -8.67 -1.34
C ARG A 87 7.89 -7.75 -0.31
N LEU A 88 7.78 -6.43 -0.50
CA LEU A 88 8.24 -5.44 0.47
C LEU A 88 7.66 -5.73 1.86
N TRP A 89 6.35 -5.89 1.96
CA TRP A 89 5.69 -6.17 3.22
C TRP A 89 6.19 -7.46 3.88
N SER A 90 6.41 -8.52 3.10
CA SER A 90 6.98 -9.79 3.60
C SER A 90 8.38 -9.58 4.20
N GLU A 91 9.21 -8.76 3.56
CA GLU A 91 10.54 -8.40 4.08
C GLU A 91 10.44 -7.59 5.37
N GLN A 92 9.51 -6.65 5.46
CA GLN A 92 9.31 -5.82 6.65
C GLN A 92 8.80 -6.65 7.85
N VAL A 93 7.87 -7.58 7.61
CA VAL A 93 7.39 -8.50 8.66
C VAL A 93 8.49 -9.44 9.13
N ALA A 94 9.38 -9.89 8.25
CA ALA A 94 10.49 -10.76 8.61
C ALA A 94 11.50 -10.11 9.57
N ARG A 95 11.53 -8.76 9.66
CA ARG A 95 12.37 -7.99 10.58
C ARG A 95 11.75 -7.87 11.99
N LEU A 96 10.45 -8.13 12.14
CA LEU A 96 9.77 -7.98 13.42
C LEU A 96 10.21 -9.07 14.40
N THR A 97 10.74 -8.61 15.53
CA THR A 97 11.26 -9.46 16.60
C THR A 97 10.43 -9.27 17.87
N ASP A 98 10.15 -10.35 18.58
CA ASP A 98 9.47 -10.32 19.87
C ASP A 98 10.43 -9.96 21.02
N ASP A 99 9.90 -9.82 22.23
CA ASP A 99 10.63 -9.48 23.45
C ASP A 99 11.67 -10.54 23.87
N HIS A 100 11.68 -11.70 23.22
CA HIS A 100 12.62 -12.79 23.46
C HIS A 100 13.59 -13.01 22.30
N GLY A 101 13.61 -12.12 21.30
CA GLY A 101 14.48 -12.26 20.12
C GLY A 101 13.93 -13.21 19.04
N GLY A 102 12.72 -13.76 19.22
CA GLY A 102 12.04 -14.60 18.24
C GLY A 102 11.25 -13.80 17.21
N ARG A 103 10.72 -14.44 16.16
CA ARG A 103 9.86 -13.75 15.18
C ARG A 103 8.50 -13.42 15.78
N VAL A 104 8.00 -12.21 15.51
CA VAL A 104 6.60 -11.85 15.86
C VAL A 104 5.63 -12.72 15.07
N ARG A 105 4.67 -13.32 15.77
CA ARG A 105 3.54 -14.07 15.17
C ARG A 105 2.24 -13.36 15.52
N ALA A 106 1.57 -12.77 14.53
CA ALA A 106 0.35 -11.97 14.74
C ALA A 106 -0.76 -12.73 15.49
N THR A 107 -0.82 -14.06 15.35
CA THR A 107 -1.81 -14.93 15.99
C THR A 107 -1.49 -15.28 17.44
N ARG A 108 -0.32 -14.88 17.96
CA ARG A 108 0.12 -15.24 19.32
C ARG A 108 -0.71 -14.56 20.39
N ASP A 109 -0.88 -13.24 20.26
CA ASP A 109 -1.58 -12.40 21.23
C ASP A 109 -1.92 -11.02 20.62
N ALA A 110 -2.73 -10.24 21.34
CA ALA A 110 -3.16 -8.91 20.91
C ALA A 110 -1.98 -7.94 20.71
N THR A 111 -0.92 -8.04 21.52
CA THR A 111 0.28 -7.19 21.37
C THR A 111 1.03 -7.53 20.08
N ALA A 112 1.18 -8.80 19.74
CA ALA A 112 1.79 -9.25 18.50
C ALA A 112 0.99 -8.80 17.27
N LEU A 113 -0.34 -8.91 17.34
CA LEU A 113 -1.22 -8.37 16.30
C LEU A 113 -1.06 -6.85 16.16
N LEU A 114 -1.03 -6.12 17.28
CA LEU A 114 -0.80 -4.68 17.29
C LEU A 114 0.56 -4.31 16.68
N THR A 115 1.63 -5.05 16.99
CA THR A 115 2.96 -4.84 16.37
C THR A 115 2.90 -4.96 14.85
N VAL A 116 2.23 -5.98 14.31
CA VAL A 116 2.08 -6.15 12.87
C VAL A 116 1.22 -5.04 12.25
N ARG A 117 0.16 -4.59 12.94
CA ARG A 117 -0.66 -3.45 12.49
C ARG A 117 0.12 -2.14 12.46
N VAL A 118 0.91 -1.86 13.50
CA VAL A 118 1.80 -0.68 13.58
C VAL A 118 2.83 -0.72 12.45
N ALA A 119 3.51 -1.86 12.27
CA ALA A 119 4.47 -2.02 11.18
C ALA A 119 3.82 -1.78 9.81
N ARG A 120 2.61 -2.31 9.57
CA ARG A 120 1.90 -2.11 8.30
C ARG A 120 1.57 -0.65 8.05
N ALA A 121 1.07 0.05 9.06
CA ALA A 121 0.74 1.46 8.97
C ALA A 121 1.98 2.31 8.65
N LEU A 122 3.11 2.03 9.29
CA LEU A 122 4.37 2.72 9.04
C LEU A 122 4.94 2.44 7.65
N VAL A 123 4.92 1.18 7.20
CA VAL A 123 5.37 0.83 5.85
C VAL A 123 4.51 1.50 4.77
N LEU A 124 3.20 1.56 4.97
CA LEU A 124 2.29 2.32 4.10
C LEU A 124 2.56 3.83 4.12
N ALA A 125 3.02 4.37 5.25
CA ALA A 125 3.47 5.75 5.38
C ALA A 125 4.91 6.00 4.89
N GLY A 126 5.57 4.98 4.31
CA GLY A 126 6.94 5.09 3.80
C GLY A 126 8.04 4.96 4.86
N VAL A 127 7.72 4.50 6.07
CA VAL A 127 8.68 4.31 7.17
C VAL A 127 9.03 2.83 7.32
N PRO A 128 10.27 2.41 6.99
CA PRO A 128 10.67 1.01 7.06
C PRO A 128 10.96 0.56 8.51
N VAL A 129 10.72 -0.72 8.79
CA VAL A 129 11.18 -1.41 9.99
C VAL A 129 12.70 -1.61 9.90
N ALA A 130 13.40 -1.24 10.96
CA ALA A 130 14.84 -1.42 11.05
C ALA A 130 15.21 -2.90 10.97
N ASP A 131 16.21 -3.23 10.13
CA ASP A 131 16.83 -4.55 10.14
C ASP A 131 17.88 -4.64 11.25
N THR A 132 17.49 -5.26 12.36
CA THR A 132 18.39 -5.51 13.50
C THR A 132 19.25 -6.77 13.31
N THR A 133 19.07 -7.52 12.22
CA THR A 133 19.86 -8.71 11.90
C THR A 133 21.18 -8.38 11.18
N GLY A 134 21.32 -7.14 10.70
CA GLY A 134 22.52 -6.62 10.07
C GLY A 134 22.73 -7.04 8.61
N ARG A 135 21.71 -7.61 7.94
CA ARG A 135 21.81 -8.00 6.53
C ARG A 135 21.78 -6.78 5.61
N GLU A 136 21.04 -5.74 5.99
CA GLU A 136 20.98 -4.49 5.24
C GLU A 136 20.72 -3.29 6.16
N ALA A 137 21.80 -2.66 6.63
CA ALA A 137 21.70 -1.60 7.63
C ALA A 137 21.28 -0.25 7.03
N THR A 138 19.98 -0.08 6.78
CA THR A 138 19.37 1.11 6.16
C THR A 138 18.83 2.13 7.18
N GLY A 139 18.78 1.76 8.46
CA GLY A 139 18.05 2.50 9.49
C GLY A 139 16.53 2.27 9.43
N GLY A 140 15.79 2.74 10.42
CA GLY A 140 14.33 2.61 10.46
C GLY A 140 13.75 2.54 11.86
N VAL A 141 12.45 2.23 11.93
CA VAL A 141 11.74 2.10 13.21
C VAL A 141 12.08 0.78 13.89
N LEU A 142 12.34 0.85 15.20
CA LEU A 142 12.40 -0.30 16.09
C LEU A 142 11.03 -0.48 16.74
N LEU A 143 10.48 -1.70 16.66
CA LEU A 143 9.21 -2.06 17.27
C LEU A 143 9.46 -3.17 18.28
N VAL A 144 9.25 -2.86 19.56
CA VAL A 144 9.46 -3.82 20.65
C VAL A 144 8.12 -4.11 21.31
N PRO A 145 7.55 -5.32 21.13
CA PRO A 145 6.34 -5.72 21.84
C PRO A 145 6.59 -5.76 23.35
N VAL A 146 5.78 -5.05 24.13
CA VAL A 146 5.84 -5.02 25.60
C VAL A 146 4.63 -5.78 26.14
N ARG A 147 4.88 -6.95 26.74
CA ARG A 147 3.84 -7.86 27.26
C ARG A 147 3.73 -7.87 28.78
N THR A 148 4.78 -7.45 29.48
CA THR A 148 4.90 -7.49 30.93
C THR A 148 4.99 -6.08 31.51
N GLY A 149 4.66 -5.95 32.81
CA GLY A 149 4.66 -4.67 33.52
C GLY A 149 3.34 -3.91 33.47
N ALA A 150 3.35 -2.68 34.01
CA ALA A 150 2.16 -1.83 34.16
C ALA A 150 1.61 -1.32 32.82
N TYR A 151 2.39 -1.43 31.74
CA TYR A 151 2.04 -0.93 30.42
C TYR A 151 2.28 -2.02 29.38
N ARG A 152 1.24 -2.34 28.60
CA ARG A 152 1.29 -3.31 27.50
C ARG A 152 1.10 -2.58 26.18
N GLY A 153 1.82 -2.99 25.15
CA GLY A 153 1.75 -2.33 23.85
C GLY A 153 3.00 -2.55 23.00
N VAL A 154 3.31 -1.61 22.11
CA VAL A 154 4.47 -1.66 21.23
C VAL A 154 5.32 -0.43 21.51
N ALA A 155 6.49 -0.64 22.11
CA ALA A 155 7.45 0.42 22.35
C ALA A 155 8.16 0.78 21.03
N LEU A 156 8.30 2.08 20.80
CA LEU A 156 8.91 2.64 19.61
C LEU A 156 10.34 3.07 19.90
N GLY A 157 11.22 2.84 18.94
CA GLY A 157 12.55 3.42 18.89
C GLY A 157 12.98 3.69 17.45
N TRP A 158 14.16 4.26 17.28
CA TRP A 158 14.75 4.49 15.96
C TRP A 158 16.16 3.92 15.89
N ALA A 159 16.42 3.12 14.86
CA ALA A 159 17.76 2.71 14.49
C ALA A 159 18.28 3.66 13.41
N THR A 160 19.27 4.49 13.76
CA THR A 160 19.96 5.34 12.80
C THR A 160 20.87 4.49 11.91
N HIS A 161 20.96 4.83 10.62
CA HIS A 161 21.86 4.16 9.68
C HIS A 161 23.32 4.20 10.21
N PRO A 162 24.08 3.07 10.23
CA PRO A 162 25.43 3.03 10.82
C PRO A 162 26.42 4.02 10.20
N ARG A 163 26.34 4.27 8.89
CA ARG A 163 27.12 5.33 8.22
C ARG A 163 27.00 6.72 8.86
N MET A 164 25.92 7.05 9.56
CA MET A 164 25.82 8.35 10.24
C MET A 164 26.90 8.51 11.32
N ALA A 165 27.34 7.41 11.95
CA ALA A 165 28.46 7.43 12.89
C ALA A 165 29.83 7.58 12.22
N THR A 166 29.94 7.32 10.91
CA THR A 166 31.20 7.36 10.15
C THR A 166 31.36 8.63 9.31
N ILE A 167 30.32 9.47 9.20
CA ILE A 167 30.42 10.75 8.48
C ILE A 167 31.31 11.68 9.32
N PRO A 168 32.45 12.17 8.78
CA PRO A 168 33.24 13.18 9.46
C PRO A 168 32.41 14.45 9.52
N THR A 169 31.80 14.70 10.67
CA THR A 169 31.07 15.94 10.86
C THR A 169 32.08 17.07 10.96
N ALA A 170 32.13 17.94 9.95
CA ALA A 170 32.91 19.16 9.99
C ALA A 170 32.49 19.98 11.22
N ASN A 171 33.27 19.85 12.31
CA ASN A 171 33.17 20.58 13.56
C ASN A 171 31.81 20.62 14.29
N ARG A 172 30.87 19.70 14.02
CA ARG A 172 29.59 19.63 14.73
C ARG A 172 29.27 18.19 15.13
N PRO A 173 29.20 17.83 16.43
CA PRO A 173 28.78 16.49 16.82
C PRO A 173 27.48 16.11 16.09
N VAL A 174 27.35 14.86 15.65
CA VAL A 174 26.06 14.28 15.30
C VAL A 174 25.08 14.69 16.40
N PRO A 175 23.96 15.38 16.11
CA PRO A 175 23.11 15.89 17.17
C PRO A 175 22.65 14.73 18.04
N ALA A 176 23.07 14.73 19.31
CA ALA A 176 22.46 13.88 20.30
C ALA A 176 20.95 14.15 20.22
N GLY A 177 20.15 13.11 19.92
CA GLY A 177 18.70 13.23 19.81
C GLY A 177 18.09 13.07 18.41
N VAL A 178 18.85 12.82 17.33
CA VAL A 178 18.21 12.47 16.02
C VAL A 178 17.29 11.25 16.16
N GLY A 179 17.73 10.23 16.89
CA GLY A 179 16.89 9.06 17.18
C GLY A 179 15.62 9.43 17.96
N ASP A 180 15.71 10.35 18.92
CA ASP A 180 14.56 10.82 19.70
C ASP A 180 13.57 11.61 18.84
N VAL A 181 14.07 12.52 17.99
CA VAL A 181 13.25 13.30 17.04
C VAL A 181 12.53 12.37 16.07
N LEU A 182 13.23 11.37 15.52
CA LEU A 182 12.62 10.42 14.59
C LEU A 182 11.64 9.48 15.29
N THR A 183 11.94 9.05 16.52
CA THR A 183 11.00 8.24 17.31
C THR A 183 9.74 9.03 17.64
N TYR A 184 9.86 10.32 17.98
CA TYR A 184 8.72 11.21 18.18
C TYR A 184 7.91 11.41 16.90
N ALA A 185 8.57 11.67 15.76
CA ALA A 185 7.89 11.83 14.48
C ALA A 185 7.11 10.55 14.09
N VAL A 186 7.69 9.37 14.29
CA VAL A 186 7.00 8.09 14.09
C VAL A 186 5.80 7.95 15.01
N ALA A 187 5.95 8.30 16.29
CA ALA A 187 4.86 8.28 17.26
C ALA A 187 3.71 9.22 16.86
N ALA A 188 4.03 10.46 16.44
CA ALA A 188 3.06 11.44 15.97
C ALA A 188 2.36 11.00 14.67
N THR A 189 3.08 10.37 13.74
CA THR A 189 2.49 9.78 12.54
C THR A 189 1.47 8.70 12.90
N LEU A 190 1.78 7.81 13.85
CA LEU A 190 0.85 6.78 14.28
C LEU A 190 -0.40 7.35 14.96
N ASP A 191 -0.23 8.39 15.77
CA ASP A 191 -1.34 9.13 16.39
C ASP A 191 -2.24 9.77 15.32
N ALA A 192 -1.65 10.41 14.32
CA ALA A 192 -2.38 10.96 13.16
C ALA A 192 -3.10 9.87 12.33
N LEU A 193 -2.56 8.65 12.29
CA LEU A 193 -3.19 7.48 11.68
C LEU A 193 -4.25 6.81 12.59
N GLY A 194 -4.51 7.35 13.77
CA GLY A 194 -5.57 6.91 14.69
C GLY A 194 -5.15 5.85 15.71
N PHE A 195 -3.86 5.58 15.88
CA PHE A 195 -3.38 4.71 16.95
C PHE A 195 -3.37 5.44 18.30
N THR A 196 -3.61 4.73 19.40
CA THR A 196 -3.51 5.32 20.74
C THR A 196 -2.05 5.27 21.21
N VAL A 197 -1.40 6.44 21.21
CA VAL A 197 0.00 6.59 21.57
C VAL A 197 0.14 7.23 22.95
N ARG A 198 0.91 6.56 23.82
CA ARG A 198 1.35 7.12 25.09
C ARG A 198 2.74 7.69 24.92
N TYR A 199 2.83 9.02 24.89
CA TYR A 199 4.10 9.71 24.85
C TYR A 199 4.79 9.62 26.21
N GLY A 200 6.02 9.10 26.27
CA GLY A 200 6.81 9.18 27.50
C GLY A 200 7.32 10.60 27.75
N ARG A 201 7.71 10.89 28.99
CA ARG A 201 8.29 12.19 29.36
C ARG A 201 9.76 12.27 28.95
N GLN A 202 10.15 13.44 28.43
CA GLN A 202 11.51 13.89 28.12
C GLN A 202 12.28 13.07 27.06
N THR A 203 12.46 11.75 27.25
CA THR A 203 13.12 10.81 26.30
C THR A 203 12.74 9.33 26.54
N ARG A 204 11.70 9.05 27.34
CA ARG A 204 11.32 7.66 27.65
C ARG A 204 10.35 7.14 26.58
N ALA A 205 10.60 5.92 26.10
CA ALA A 205 9.97 5.28 24.93
C ALA A 205 8.46 5.61 24.75
N HIS A 206 8.09 5.99 23.53
CA HIS A 206 6.68 6.11 23.14
C HIS A 206 6.07 4.72 23.01
N LEU A 207 4.85 4.55 23.52
CA LEU A 207 4.18 3.25 23.56
C LEU A 207 2.85 3.31 22.82
N VAL A 208 2.70 2.49 21.79
CA VAL A 208 1.40 2.28 21.13
C VAL A 208 0.61 1.25 21.90
N THR A 209 -0.60 1.60 22.32
CA THR A 209 -1.41 0.75 23.21
C THR A 209 -2.64 0.15 22.54
N ALA A 210 -3.13 0.77 21.47
CA ALA A 210 -4.28 0.32 20.71
C ALA A 210 -4.22 0.84 19.27
N GLY A 211 -4.84 0.13 18.32
CA GLY A 211 -4.98 0.57 16.94
C GLY A 211 -6.33 1.23 16.64
N PRO A 212 -6.49 1.80 15.43
CA PRO A 212 -7.76 2.39 15.01
C PRO A 212 -8.90 1.37 15.10
N GLY A 213 -10.01 1.76 15.74
CA GLY A 213 -11.20 0.91 15.91
C GLY A 213 -11.16 -0.02 17.12
N ASP A 214 -10.06 -0.09 17.86
CA ASP A 214 -10.01 -0.78 19.15
C ASP A 214 -10.67 0.13 20.22
N ALA A 215 -11.44 -0.45 21.15
CA ALA A 215 -12.02 0.31 22.27
C ALA A 215 -10.90 0.91 23.14
N ARG A 216 -11.03 2.19 23.50
CA ARG A 216 -10.04 2.94 24.31
C ARG A 216 -10.07 2.55 25.78
#